data_AF-A0A3S4PFQ8-F1
#
_entry.id   AF-A0A3S4PFQ8-F1
#
_cell.length_a   1.000
_cell.length_b   1.000
_cell.length_c   1.000
_cell.angle_alpha   90.00
_cell.angle_beta   90.00
_cell.angle_gamma   90.00
#
_symmetry.space_group_name_H-M   'P 1'
#
loop_
_entity.id
_entity.type
_entity.pdbx_description
1 polymer ?
#
loop_
_entity_poly.entity_id
_entity_poly.type
_entity_poly.pdbx_seq_one_letter_code
_entity_poly.pdbx_strand_id
1 'polypeptide(L)' 'MMPEIDGLFWYFENGVSEPRPVLLNQARWVRKFKSFNGAEQSWLRDGEYLVGPQPTSAAQ' A
#
# COMPACT_ATOMS: atom_id res chain seq x y z
N MET A 1 -5.20 3.21 -12.23
CA MET A 1 -6.44 3.39 -11.47
C MET A 1 -6.11 3.30 -9.99
N MET A 2 -6.59 4.21 -9.14
CA MET A 2 -6.37 4.11 -7.69
C MET A 2 -7.45 3.23 -7.07
N PRO A 3 -7.11 2.34 -6.10
CA PRO A 3 -8.11 1.70 -5.26
C PRO A 3 -8.85 2.78 -4.45
N GLU A 4 -10.18 2.82 -4.56
CA GLU A 4 -11.06 3.66 -3.71
C GLU A 4 -11.29 3.04 -2.33
N ILE A 5 -10.36 2.18 -1.89
CA ILE A 5 -10.46 1.39 -0.68
C ILE A 5 -9.28 1.68 0.24
N ASP A 6 -9.59 1.90 1.51
CA ASP A 6 -8.60 2.01 2.58
C ASP A 6 -8.25 0.63 3.11
N GLY A 7 -7.01 0.46 3.60
CA GLY A 7 -6.59 -0.81 4.20
C GLY A 7 -5.10 -1.08 4.15
N LEU A 8 -4.73 -2.25 4.66
CA LEU A 8 -3.38 -2.78 4.60
C LEU A 8 -3.15 -3.50 3.27
N PHE A 9 -2.05 -3.20 2.59
CA PHE A 9 -1.69 -3.82 1.32
C PHE A 9 -0.24 -4.29 1.34
N TRP A 10 0.04 -5.30 0.52
CA TRP A 10 1.41 -5.63 0.11
C TRP A 10 1.77 -4.81 -1.12
N TYR A 11 2.86 -4.06 -1.03
CA TYR A 11 3.41 -3.27 -2.11
C TYR A 11 4.63 -3.96 -2.71
N PHE A 12 4.57 -4.19 -4.02
CA PHE A 12 5.64 -4.77 -4.81
C PHE A 12 6.33 -3.66 -5.60
N GLU A 13 7.58 -3.40 -5.23
CA GLU A 13 8.47 -2.43 -5.88
C GLU A 13 9.35 -3.13 -6.91
N ASN A 14 9.66 -2.43 -8.00
CA ASN A 14 10.54 -2.96 -9.04
C ASN A 14 11.94 -3.28 -8.48
N GLY A 15 12.42 -4.50 -8.77
CA GLY A 15 13.77 -4.94 -8.37
C GLY A 15 13.90 -5.30 -6.89
N VAL A 16 12.80 -5.30 -6.13
CA VAL A 16 12.79 -5.75 -4.72
C VAL A 16 12.13 -7.11 -4.63
N SER A 17 12.83 -8.09 -4.07
CA SER A 17 12.34 -9.47 -3.97
C SER A 17 11.22 -9.65 -2.95
N GLU A 18 11.14 -8.79 -1.93
CA GLU A 18 10.16 -8.89 -0.85
C GLU A 18 9.17 -7.73 -0.88
N PRO A 19 7.85 -8.00 -0.87
CA PRO A 19 6.87 -6.94 -0.79
C PRO A 19 6.91 -6.27 0.58
N ARG A 20 6.61 -4.97 0.60
CA ARG A 20 6.54 -4.20 1.85
C ARG A 20 5.09 -3.98 2.25
N PRO A 21 4.77 -4.00 3.56
CA PRO A 21 3.44 -3.62 4.00
C PRO A 21 3.29 -2.11 3.82
N VAL A 22 2.12 -1.67 3.34
CA VAL A 22 1.76 -0.25 3.20
C VAL A 22 0.32 -0.03 3.62
N LEU A 23 0.05 1.13 4.22
CA LEU A 23 -1.30 1.54 4.57
C LEU A 23 -1.83 2.53 3.53
N LEU A 24 -2.96 2.20 2.93
CA LEU A 24 -3.74 3.10 2.11
C LEU A 24 -4.79 3.77 3.00
N ASN A 25 -4.78 5.10 2.98
CA ASN A 25 -5.76 5.93 3.66
C ASN A 25 -6.04 7.15 2.77
N GLN A 26 -7.04 7.04 1.90
CA GLN A 26 -7.40 8.09 0.93
C GLN A 26 -7.88 9.36 1.63
N ALA A 27 -8.53 9.22 2.80
CA ALA A 27 -9.01 10.35 3.59
C ALA A 27 -7.86 11.22 4.16
N ARG A 28 -6.70 10.61 4.44
CA ARG A 28 -5.52 11.31 4.97
C ARG A 28 -4.48 11.63 3.91
N TRP A 29 -4.34 10.76 2.91
CA TRP A 29 -3.24 10.79 1.94
C TRP A 29 -3.77 10.56 0.52
N VAL A 30 -4.32 11.63 -0.07
CA VAL A 30 -4.75 11.62 -1.47
C VAL A 30 -3.56 11.28 -2.36
N ARG A 31 -3.67 10.22 -3.17
CA ARG A 31 -2.63 9.79 -4.14
C ARG A 31 -1.30 9.36 -3.54
N LYS A 32 -1.28 8.98 -2.26
CA LYS A 32 -0.08 8.49 -1.57
C LYS A 32 -0.42 7.30 -0.69
N PHE A 33 0.58 6.47 -0.44
CA PHE A 33 0.51 5.44 0.61
C PHE A 33 1.77 5.53 1.46
N LYS A 34 1.65 5.11 2.73
CA LYS A 34 2.75 5.16 3.68
C LYS A 34 3.24 3.75 3.95
N SER A 35 4.55 3.54 3.78
CA SER A 35 5.18 2.31 4.22
C SER A 35 5.45 2.37 5.73
N PHE A 36 5.46 1.21 6.39
CA PHE A 36 5.60 1.14 7.85
C PHE A 36 6.97 1.60 8.37
N ASN A 37 7.97 1.75 7.49
CA ASN A 37 9.26 2.34 7.84
C ASN A 37 9.21 3.88 7.95
N GLY A 38 8.05 4.51 7.73
CA GLY A 38 7.86 5.95 7.80
C GLY A 38 8.07 6.70 6.49
N ALA A 39 8.56 6.04 5.43
CA ALA A 39 8.75 6.67 4.13
C ALA A 39 7.40 6.93 3.45
N GLU A 40 7.18 8.21 3.12
CA GLU A 40 6.08 8.64 2.26
C GLU A 40 6.44 8.31 0.81
N GLN A 41 5.60 7.52 0.15
CA GLN A 41 5.82 7.14 -1.24
C GLN A 41 4.77 7.80 -2.13
N SER A 42 5.25 8.30 -3.29
CA SER A 42 4.38 8.71 -4.39
C SER A 42 3.56 7.52 -4.88
N TRP A 43 2.50 7.79 -5.66
CA TRP A 43 1.71 6.71 -6.25
C TRP A 43 2.56 5.75 -7.11
N LEU A 44 2.06 4.53 -7.32
CA LEU A 44 2.74 3.44 -8.02
C LEU A 44 3.36 3.87 -9.35
N ARG A 45 4.59 3.44 -9.61
CA ARG A 45 5.25 3.56 -10.91
C ARG A 45 4.93 2.38 -11.81
N ASP A 46 5.30 2.47 -13.08
CA ASP A 46 5.12 1.35 -14.03
C ASP A 46 5.82 0.08 -13.53
N GLY A 47 5.10 -1.04 -13.52
CA GLY A 47 5.58 -2.33 -13.00
C GLY A 47 5.35 -2.54 -11.50
N GLU A 48 4.99 -1.50 -10.76
CA GLU A 48 4.68 -1.60 -9.33
C GLU A 48 3.20 -1.85 -9.10
N TYR A 49 2.86 -2.64 -8.08
CA TYR A 49 1.47 -3.01 -7.80
C TYR A 49 1.21 -3.27 -6.31
N LEU A 50 -0.09 -3.23 -5.97
CA LEU A 50 -0.59 -3.51 -4.63
C LEU A 50 -1.42 -4.79 -4.63
N VAL A 51 -1.28 -5.60 -3.59
CA VAL A 51 -2.10 -6.78 -3.35
C VAL A 51 -2.80 -6.67 -2.00
N GLY A 52 -4.13 -6.70 -1.99
CA GLY A 52 -4.96 -6.52 -0.80
C GLY A 52 -6.39 -6.10 -1.14
N PRO A 53 -7.16 -5.61 -0.14
CA PRO A 53 -6.73 -5.35 1.23
C PRO A 53 -6.48 -6.67 1.99
N GLN A 54 -5.44 -6.68 2.81
CA GLN A 54 -5.13 -7.82 3.67
C GLN A 54 -6.16 -7.90 4.80
N PRO A 55 -6.62 -9.11 5.16
CA PRO A 55 -7.53 -9.27 6.28
C PRO A 55 -6.87 -8.69 7.53
N THR A 56 -7.50 -7.71 8.16
CA THR A 56 -7.09 -7.28 9.49
C THR A 56 -7.44 -8.41 10.45
N SER A 57 -6.51 -8.77 11.34
CA SER A 57 -6.75 -9.79 12.38
C SER A 57 -7.76 -9.34 13.44
N ALA A 58 -8.69 -8.45 13.10
CA ALA A 58 -9.79 -7.96 13.95
C ALA A 58 -11.00 -8.91 13.93
N ALA A 59 -10.75 -10.21 13.75
CA ALA A 59 -11.72 -11.27 13.92
C ALA A 59 -11.16 -12.28 14.94
N GLN A 60 -11.24 -11.91 16.22
CA GLN A 60 -11.35 -12.83 17.34
C GLN A 60 -12.37 -12.27 18.33
#